data_AF-A0A6H2DK81-F1
#
_entry.id   AF-A0A6H2DK81-F1
#
_cell.length_a   1.000
_cell.length_b   1.000
_cell.length_c   1.000
_cell.angle_alpha   90.00
_cell.angle_beta   90.00
_cell.angle_gamma   90.00
#
_symmetry.space_group_name_H-M   'P 1'
#
loop_
_entity.id
_entity.type
_entity.pdbx_description
1 polymer ?
#
loop_
_entity_poly.entity_id
_entity_poly.type
_entity_poly.pdbx_seq_one_letter_code
_entity_poly.pdbx_strand_id
1 'polypeptide(L)'
;MAQVKLEIGGRSFMVTCQDGEEDHLTKLSTMVSEKAAEAGDPAGLTESRMLLFTSLLLADELHSANKADKSAAIAPATPAPTSGGADEKSIAALEKLADRAESLANSLEA
;
A
#
# COMPACT_ATOMS: atom_id res chain seq x y z
N MET A 1 -24.34 15.26 20.97
CA MET A 1 -22.91 15.20 21.35
C MET A 1 -22.76 14.00 22.25
N ALA A 2 -22.40 12.87 21.64
CA ALA A 2 -22.23 11.60 22.31
C ALA A 2 -20.76 11.39 22.71
N GLN A 3 -20.54 10.50 23.67
CA GLN A 3 -19.21 10.01 24.05
C GLN A 3 -19.24 8.50 24.02
N VAL A 4 -18.22 7.90 23.42
CA VAL A 4 -18.05 6.46 23.39
C VAL A 4 -16.80 6.09 24.16
N LYS A 5 -16.91 5.03 24.97
CA LYS A 5 -15.77 4.41 25.66
C LYS A 5 -15.22 3.31 24.76
N LEU A 6 -13.95 3.42 24.38
CA LEU A 6 -13.24 2.47 23.54
C LEU A 6 -12.19 1.73 24.38
N GLU A 7 -11.99 0.44 24.13
CA GLU A 7 -10.94 -0.35 24.79
C GLU A 7 -9.93 -0.84 23.77
N ILE A 8 -8.66 -0.47 23.96
CA ILE A 8 -7.56 -0.78 23.04
C ILE A 8 -6.36 -1.22 23.88
N GLY A 9 -5.84 -2.43 23.63
CA GLY A 9 -4.65 -2.95 24.31
C GLY A 9 -4.76 -2.94 25.84
N GLY A 10 -5.94 -3.30 26.37
CA GLY A 10 -6.22 -3.36 27.80
C GLY A 10 -6.46 -2.00 28.48
N ARG A 11 -6.62 -0.92 27.71
CA ARG A 11 -6.83 0.44 28.24
C ARG A 11 -8.08 1.09 27.68
N SER A 12 -8.74 1.90 28.50
CA SER A 12 -9.97 2.61 28.12
C SER A 12 -9.71 4.05 27.69
N PHE A 13 -10.33 4.46 26.58
CA PHE A 13 -10.26 5.80 26.01
C PHE A 13 -11.67 6.37 25.85
N MET A 14 -11.89 7.64 26.19
CA MET A 14 -13.14 8.34 25.88
C MET A 14 -12.97 9.20 24.64
N VAL A 15 -13.85 9.01 23.66
CA VAL A 15 -13.86 9.74 22.39
C VAL A 15 -15.21 10.43 22.22
N THR A 16 -15.17 11.73 21.93
CA THR A 16 -16.36 12.52 21.59
C THR A 16 -16.74 12.25 20.14
N CYS A 17 -18.01 11.96 19.88
CA CYS A 17 -18.51 11.65 18.55
C CYS A 17 -19.90 12.25 18.30
N GLN A 18 -20.33 12.21 17.05
CA GLN A 18 -21.68 12.59 16.69
C GLN A 18 -22.67 11.47 17.03
N ASP A 19 -23.92 11.86 17.27
CA ASP A 19 -24.98 10.91 17.62
C ASP A 19 -25.19 9.95 16.42
N GLY A 20 -25.10 8.63 16.67
CA GLY A 20 -25.18 7.60 15.63
C GLY A 20 -23.84 7.12 15.04
N GLU A 21 -22.71 7.71 15.42
CA GLU A 21 -21.37 7.25 15.01
C GLU A 21 -20.75 6.23 16.00
N GLU A 22 -21.40 6.00 17.14
CA GLU A 22 -20.89 5.20 18.26
C GLU A 22 -20.52 3.78 17.81
N ASP A 23 -21.42 3.09 17.11
CA ASP A 23 -21.20 1.73 16.60
C ASP A 23 -20.03 1.65 15.61
N HIS A 24 -19.84 2.68 14.80
CA HIS A 24 -18.73 2.73 13.85
C HIS A 24 -17.39 2.85 14.60
N LEU A 25 -17.32 3.74 15.60
CA LEU A 25 -16.12 3.90 16.43
C LEU A 25 -15.81 2.65 17.26
N THR A 26 -16.82 1.94 17.77
CA THR A 26 -16.63 0.66 18.47
C THR A 26 -16.07 -0.43 17.54
N LYS A 27 -16.53 -0.49 16.29
CA LYS A 27 -15.95 -1.40 15.29
C LYS A 27 -14.51 -1.04 14.96
N LEU A 28 -14.22 0.26 14.74
CA LEU A 28 -12.86 0.75 14.51
C LEU A 28 -11.94 0.43 15.69
N SER A 29 -12.38 0.63 16.94
CA SER A 29 -11.56 0.32 18.11
C SER A 29 -11.26 -1.16 18.24
N THR A 30 -12.21 -2.03 17.85
CA THR A 30 -12.00 -3.47 17.85
C THR A 30 -10.87 -3.85 16.89
N MET A 31 -10.89 -3.31 15.66
CA MET A 31 -9.82 -3.55 14.68
C MET A 31 -8.46 -3.01 15.17
N VAL A 32 -8.44 -1.82 15.79
CA VAL A 32 -7.20 -1.28 16.38
C VAL A 32 -6.72 -2.17 17.54
N SER A 33 -7.62 -2.70 18.37
CA SER A 33 -7.26 -3.56 19.49
C SER A 33 -6.72 -4.91 19.04
N GLU A 34 -7.28 -5.50 17.98
CA GLU A 34 -6.75 -6.72 17.36
C GLU A 34 -5.34 -6.48 16.82
N LYS A 35 -5.15 -5.38 16.09
CA LYS A 35 -3.83 -4.99 15.57
C LYS A 35 -2.81 -4.69 16.68
N ALA A 36 -3.26 -4.11 17.80
CA ALA A 36 -2.41 -3.85 18.95
C ALA A 36 -1.92 -5.14 19.61
N ALA A 37 -2.73 -6.20 19.60
CA ALA A 37 -2.32 -7.52 20.09
C ALA A 37 -1.26 -8.18 19.17
N GLU A 38 -1.32 -7.92 17.86
CA GLU A 38 -0.28 -8.36 16.91
C GLU A 38 1.03 -7.58 17.08
N ALA A 39 0.94 -6.29 17.42
CA ALA A 39 2.08 -5.38 17.53
C ALA A 39 3.02 -5.67 18.73
N GLY A 40 2.60 -6.53 19.68
CA GLY A 40 3.47 -7.05 20.73
C GLY A 40 2.71 -7.58 21.94
N ASP A 41 3.38 -8.42 22.73
CA ASP A 41 2.86 -8.86 24.03
C ASP A 41 2.71 -7.63 24.96
N PRO A 42 1.49 -7.31 25.43
CA PRO A 42 1.24 -6.17 26.32
C PRO A 42 2.06 -6.22 27.62
N ALA A 43 2.67 -7.36 27.96
CA ALA A 43 3.51 -7.51 29.15
C ALA A 43 4.86 -6.75 29.10
N GLY A 44 5.35 -6.34 27.92
CA GLY A 44 6.70 -5.77 27.77
C GLY A 44 6.78 -4.32 27.28
N LEU A 45 5.73 -3.79 26.66
CA LEU A 45 5.75 -2.46 26.03
C LEU A 45 4.96 -1.42 26.82
N THR A 46 5.44 -0.18 26.80
CA THR A 46 4.62 0.95 27.24
C THR A 46 3.48 1.17 26.25
N GLU A 47 2.34 1.65 26.75
CA GLU A 47 1.17 2.00 25.94
C GLU A 47 1.54 2.84 24.70
N SER A 48 2.31 3.92 24.88
CA SER A 48 2.67 4.80 23.77
C SER A 48 3.47 4.07 22.69
N ARG A 49 4.31 3.09 23.08
CA ARG A 49 5.10 2.30 22.13
C ARG A 49 4.25 1.25 21.43
N MET A 50 3.32 0.60 22.15
CA MET A 50 2.34 -0.31 21.56
C MET A 50 1.47 0.42 20.52
N LEU A 51 0.93 1.59 20.87
CA LEU A 51 0.12 2.40 19.95
C LEU A 51 0.95 2.89 18.75
N LEU A 52 2.21 3.26 18.95
CA LEU A 52 3.12 3.61 17.86
C LEU A 52 3.26 2.44 16.87
N PHE A 53 3.59 1.24 17.34
CA PHE A 53 3.72 0.08 16.44
C PHE A 53 2.41 -0.28 15.76
N THR A 54 1.29 -0.24 16.49
CA THR A 54 -0.05 -0.45 15.93
C THR A 54 -0.33 0.54 14.79
N SER A 55 -0.01 1.83 15.00
CA SER A 55 -0.21 2.87 13.98
C SER A 55 0.66 2.65 12.73
N LEU A 56 1.89 2.19 12.91
CA LEU A 56 2.80 1.90 11.78
C LEU A 56 2.31 0.69 10.98
N LEU A 57 1.80 -0.34 11.65
CA LEU A 57 1.30 -1.55 10.99
C LEU A 57 0.03 -1.27 10.20
N LEU A 58 -0.93 -0.52 10.77
CA LEU A 58 -2.12 -0.07 10.04
C LEU A 58 -1.76 0.84 8.86
N ALA A 59 -0.76 1.70 9.00
CA ALA A 59 -0.29 2.56 7.91
C ALA A 59 0.33 1.74 6.76
N ASP A 60 1.07 0.68 7.06
CA ASP A 60 1.64 -0.23 6.05
C ASP A 60 0.56 -1.02 5.31
N GLU A 61 -0.46 -1.51 6.01
CA GLU A 61 -1.61 -2.18 5.40
C GLU A 61 -2.38 -1.23 4.47
N LEU A 62 -2.65 0.00 4.93
CA LEU A 62 -3.30 1.02 4.12
C LEU A 62 -2.43 1.42 2.91
N HIS A 63 -1.12 1.50 3.07
CA HIS A 63 -0.18 1.78 1.99
C HIS A 63 -0.20 0.66 0.93
N SER A 64 -0.20 -0.58 1.38
CA SER A 64 -0.25 -1.78 0.55
C SER A 64 -1.59 -1.90 -0.20
N ALA A 65 -2.71 -1.66 0.48
CA ALA A 65 -4.05 -1.65 -0.13
C ALA A 65 -4.17 -0.58 -1.23
N ASN A 66 -3.72 0.66 -0.96
CA ASN A 66 -3.73 1.73 -1.95
C ASN A 66 -2.83 1.43 -3.18
N LYS A 67 -1.72 0.70 -2.99
CA LYS A 67 -0.88 0.24 -4.11
C LYS A 67 -1.57 -0.86 -4.91
N ALA A 68 -2.23 -1.80 -4.25
CA ALA A 68 -2.98 -2.87 -4.89
C ALA A 68 -4.14 -2.31 -5.74
N ASP A 69 -4.89 -1.33 -5.23
CA ASP A 69 -5.95 -0.65 -5.98
C ASP A 69 -5.42 0.11 -7.20
N LYS A 70 -4.27 0.79 -7.07
CA LYS A 70 -3.61 1.46 -8.21
C LYS A 70 -3.08 0.46 -9.24
N SER A 71 -2.66 -0.74 -8.81
CA SER A 71 -2.23 -1.80 -9.72
C SER A 71 -3.42 -2.51 -10.40
N ALA A 72 -4.57 -2.61 -9.73
CA ALA A 72 -5.80 -3.19 -10.29
C ALA A 72 -6.54 -2.21 -11.23
N ALA A 73 -6.32 -0.91 -11.07
CA ALA A 73 -6.75 0.12 -12.04
C ALA A 73 -5.93 0.12 -13.34
N ILE A 74 -4.91 -0.75 -13.47
CA ILE A 74 -4.11 -0.94 -14.68
C ILE A 74 -4.51 -2.27 -15.34
N ALA A 75 -5.78 -2.37 -15.71
CA ALA A 75 -6.24 -3.16 -16.86
C ALA A 75 -6.56 -2.17 -17.99
N PRO A 76 -6.32 -2.51 -19.27
CA PRO A 76 -5.64 -1.62 -20.20
C PRO A 76 -6.57 -0.54 -20.76
N ALA A 77 -6.46 0.67 -20.23
CA ALA A 77 -6.65 1.87 -21.03
C ALA A 77 -5.29 2.21 -21.65
N THR A 78 -5.24 2.12 -22.98
CA THR A 78 -4.13 2.44 -23.89
C THR A 78 -3.03 3.33 -23.28
N PRO A 79 -1.76 2.87 -23.17
CA PRO A 79 -0.71 3.64 -22.56
C PRO A 79 -0.29 4.80 -23.48
N ALA A 80 -0.50 6.04 -23.02
CA ALA A 80 0.33 7.16 -23.42
C ALA A 80 1.67 7.06 -22.66
N PRO A 81 2.83 7.14 -23.32
CA PRO A 81 4.12 6.87 -22.69
C PRO A 81 4.64 8.11 -21.98
N THR A 82 5.15 7.95 -20.76
CA THR A 82 6.15 8.87 -20.20
C THR A 82 7.16 8.10 -19.36
N SER A 83 8.21 7.68 -20.07
CA SER A 83 9.62 7.55 -19.69
C SER A 83 9.98 7.27 -18.23
N GLY A 84 10.54 6.08 -17.97
CA GLY A 84 11.26 5.82 -16.74
C GLY A 84 11.86 4.41 -16.62
N GLY A 85 12.50 3.91 -17.68
CA GLY A 85 13.15 2.60 -17.72
C GLY A 85 12.93 1.96 -19.08
N ALA A 86 14.00 1.64 -19.80
CA ALA A 86 13.88 0.91 -21.05
C ALA A 86 13.26 -0.46 -20.75
N ASP A 87 12.04 -0.70 -21.22
CA ASP A 87 11.39 -2.01 -21.13
C ASP A 87 12.29 -3.05 -21.79
N GLU A 88 12.46 -4.23 -21.16
CA GLU A 88 13.21 -5.39 -21.69
C GLU A 88 12.90 -5.66 -23.18
N LYS A 89 11.63 -5.49 -23.55
CA LYS A 89 11.14 -5.68 -24.92
C LYS A 89 11.62 -4.60 -25.90
N SER A 90 11.83 -3.38 -25.42
CA SER A 90 12.36 -2.27 -26.23
C SER A 90 13.86 -2.45 -26.50
N ILE A 91 14.61 -2.95 -25.52
CA ILE A 91 16.03 -3.32 -25.68
C ILE A 91 16.16 -4.44 -26.72
N ALA A 92 15.37 -5.52 -26.58
CA ALA A 92 15.37 -6.62 -27.55
C ALA A 92 14.91 -6.20 -28.97
N ALA A 93 14.02 -5.21 -29.08
CA ALA A 93 13.60 -4.66 -30.37
C ALA A 93 14.70 -3.82 -31.03
N LEU A 94 15.47 -3.07 -30.24
CA LEU A 94 16.62 -2.31 -30.72
C LEU A 94 17.75 -3.22 -31.21
N GLU A 95 18.02 -4.32 -30.52
CA GLU A 95 19.00 -5.33 -30.95
C GLU A 95 18.63 -5.93 -32.32
N LYS A 96 17.38 -6.38 -32.49
CA LYS A 96 16.90 -6.90 -33.78
C LYS A 96 16.94 -5.88 -34.92
N LEU A 97 16.77 -4.60 -34.60
CA LEU A 97 16.85 -3.54 -35.59
C LEU A 97 18.31 -3.30 -36.01
N ALA A 98 19.25 -3.38 -35.06
CA ALA A 98 20.68 -3.33 -35.35
C ALA A 98 21.13 -4.50 -36.25
N ASP A 99 20.70 -5.73 -35.95
CA ASP A 99 20.99 -6.91 -36.79
C ASP A 99 20.49 -6.76 -38.23
N ARG A 100 19.30 -6.16 -38.41
CA ARG A 100 18.74 -5.88 -39.73
C ARG A 100 19.49 -4.79 -40.48
N ALA A 101 19.95 -3.76 -39.78
CA ALA A 101 20.75 -2.70 -40.39
C ALA A 101 22.09 -3.24 -40.90
N GLU A 102 22.74 -4.12 -40.12
CA GLU A 102 23.98 -4.78 -40.52
C GLU A 102 23.77 -5.75 -41.69
N SER A 103 22.68 -6.53 -41.67
CA SER A 103 22.28 -7.37 -42.80
C SER A 103 22.08 -6.59 -44.10
N LEU A 104 21.46 -5.40 -44.03
CA LEU A 104 21.24 -4.55 -45.20
C LEU A 104 22.55 -3.93 -45.68
N ALA A 105 23.41 -3.47 -44.78
CA ALA A 105 24.73 -2.96 -45.13
C ALA A 105 25.54 -4.04 -45.87
N ASN A 106 25.60 -5.26 -45.34
CA ASN A 106 26.30 -6.38 -45.98
C ASN A 106 25.69 -6.77 -47.35
N SER A 107 24.39 -6.57 -47.54
CA SER A 107 23.74 -6.81 -48.84
C SER A 107 24.02 -5.74 -49.89
N LEU A 108 24.46 -4.54 -49.47
CA LEU A 108 24.81 -3.43 -50.34
C LEU A 108 26.32 -3.35 -50.65
N GLU A 109 27.16 -4.01 -49.84
CA GLU A 109 28.60 -4.14 -50.06
C GLU A 109 28.99 -5.35 -50.93
N ALA A 110 28.03 -6.24 -51.26
CA ALA A 110 28.20 -7.40 -52.15
C ALA A 110 27.71 -7.10 -53.57
#